data_AF-Q67P74-F1
#
_entry.id   AF-Q67P74-F1
#
_cell.length_a   1.000
_cell.length_b   1.000
_cell.length_c   1.000
_cell.angle_alpha   90.00
_cell.angle_beta   90.00
_cell.angle_gamma   90.00
#
_symmetry.space_group_name_H-M   'P 1'
#
loop_
_entity.id
_entity.type
_entity.pdbx_description
1 polymer ?
#
loop_
_entity_poly.entity_id
_entity_poly.type
_entity_poly.pdbx_seq_one_letter_code
_entity_poly.pdbx_strand_id
1 'polypeptide(L)' 'MDSERETRARIEELRQRLHRQVSGPLTPHQLQGLLPISQEIDRLAVDFIRRRWQQTAVKQAQRK' A
#
# COMPACT_ATOMS: atom_id res chain seq x y z
N MET A 1 -16.18 2.44 4.25
CA MET A 1 -15.34 3.36 5.06
C MET A 1 -14.32 2.56 5.88
N ASP A 2 -14.70 1.45 6.52
CA ASP A 2 -13.77 0.69 7.38
C ASP A 2 -12.67 -0.04 6.61
N SER A 3 -12.98 -0.65 5.46
CA SER A 3 -11.96 -1.29 4.60
C SER A 3 -10.88 -0.32 4.06
N GLU A 4 -11.22 0.96 3.84
CA GLU A 4 -10.22 1.97 3.44
C GLU A 4 -9.28 2.32 4.61
N ARG A 5 -9.83 2.44 5.82
CA ARG A 5 -9.04 2.72 7.03
C ARG A 5 -8.10 1.55 7.35
N GLU A 6 -8.59 0.32 7.26
CA GLU A 6 -7.79 -0.89 7.44
C GLU A 6 -6.67 -0.99 6.39
N THR A 7 -6.98 -0.72 5.11
CA THR A 7 -5.96 -0.74 4.04
C THR A 7 -4.87 0.29 4.32
N ARG A 8 -5.23 1.52 4.74
CA ARG A 8 -4.26 2.56 5.10
C ARG A 8 -3.42 2.19 6.32
N ALA A 9 -4.05 1.66 7.37
CA ALA A 9 -3.35 1.20 8.57
C ALA A 9 -2.34 0.10 8.23
N ARG A 10 -2.72 -0.85 7.38
CA ARG A 10 -1.83 -1.93 6.94
C ARG A 10 -0.65 -1.42 6.11
N ILE A 11 -0.88 -0.48 5.18
CA ILE A 11 0.20 0.17 4.43
C ILE A 11 1.19 0.85 5.37
N GLU A 12 0.68 1.60 6.36
CA GLU A 12 1.53 2.33 7.30
C GLU A 12 2.32 1.39 8.21
N GLU A 13 1.72 0.31 8.69
CA GLU A 13 2.43 -0.75 9.44
C GLU A 13 3.61 -1.32 8.65
N LEU A 14 3.38 -1.67 7.37
CA LEU A 14 4.41 -2.21 6.48
C LEU A 14 5.51 -1.18 6.22
N ARG A 15 5.16 0.10 6.01
CA ARG A 15 6.16 1.19 5.85
C ARG A 15 7.03 1.32 7.10
N GLN A 16 6.43 1.31 8.29
CA GLN A 16 7.19 1.39 9.55
C GLN A 16 8.09 0.17 9.75
N ARG A 17 7.63 -1.03 9.35
CA ARG A 17 8.46 -2.24 9.40
C ARG A 17 9.65 -2.13 8.44
N LEU A 18 9.43 -1.66 7.21
CA LEU A 18 10.49 -1.46 6.23
C LEU A 18 11.50 -0.42 6.72
N HIS A 19 11.03 0.73 7.21
CA HIS A 19 11.88 1.78 7.76
C HIS A 19 12.73 1.31 8.96
N ARG A 20 12.17 0.45 9.84
CA ARG A 20 12.94 -0.12 10.96
C ARG A 20 14.03 -1.09 10.51
N GLN A 21 13.84 -1.79 9.40
CA GLN A 21 14.79 -2.78 8.89
C GLN A 21 15.87 -2.15 8.00
N VAL A 22 15.64 -0.93 7.50
CA VAL A 22 16.61 -0.17 6.71
C VAL A 22 17.33 0.82 7.62
N SER A 23 18.52 0.44 8.10
CA SER A 23 19.44 1.35 8.80
C SER A 23 20.78 1.34 8.09
N GLY A 24 21.04 2.38 7.29
CA GLY A 24 22.27 2.50 6.50
C GLY A 24 22.26 1.73 5.17
N PRO A 25 23.43 1.57 4.53
CA PRO A 25 23.55 0.88 3.25
C PRO A 25 23.06 -0.56 3.32
N LEU A 26 22.25 -0.97 2.35
CA LEU A 26 21.68 -2.32 2.28
C LEU A 26 22.58 -3.25 1.47
N THR A 27 22.83 -4.44 1.99
CA THR A 27 23.41 -5.54 1.21
C THR A 27 22.35 -6.16 0.28
N PRO A 28 22.76 -6.81 -0.83
CA PRO A 28 21.80 -7.48 -1.74
C PRO A 28 20.90 -8.50 -1.04
N HIS A 29 21.42 -9.22 -0.03
CA HIS A 29 20.64 -10.20 0.72
C HIS A 29 19.58 -9.54 1.64
N GLN A 30 19.93 -8.42 2.29
CA GLN A 30 18.97 -7.63 3.05
C GLN A 30 17.90 -7.04 2.13
N LEU A 31 18.29 -6.59 0.93
CA LEU A 31 17.35 -6.09 -0.08
C LEU A 31 16.33 -7.17 -0.49
N GLN A 32 16.78 -8.42 -0.70
CA GLN A 32 15.88 -9.54 -1.00
C GLN A 32 14.87 -9.80 0.11
N GLY A 33 15.26 -9.63 1.38
CA GLY A 33 14.33 -9.73 2.52
C GLY A 33 13.31 -8.61 2.61
N LEU A 34 13.64 -7.42 2.07
CA LEU A 34 12.77 -6.23 2.08
C LEU A 34 11.85 -6.13 0.88
N LEU A 35 12.25 -6.73 -0.25
CA LEU A 35 11.52 -6.66 -1.51
C LEU A 35 10.06 -7.13 -1.39
N PRO A 36 9.73 -8.24 -0.71
CA PRO A 36 8.33 -8.67 -0.53
C PRO A 36 7.49 -7.64 0.24
N ILE A 37 8.09 -6.94 1.22
CA ILE A 37 7.39 -5.90 1.99
C ILE A 37 7.07 -4.71 1.08
N SER A 38 8.03 -4.29 0.24
CA SER A 38 7.82 -3.22 -0.73
C SER A 38 6.72 -3.57 -1.73
N GLN A 39 6.76 -4.79 -2.29
CA GLN A 39 5.78 -5.25 -3.26
C GLN A 39 4.37 -5.30 -2.68
N GLU A 40 4.22 -5.71 -1.41
CA GLU A 40 2.92 -5.72 -0.75
C GLU A 40 2.38 -4.30 -0.50
N ILE A 41 3.25 -3.35 -0.15
CA ILE A 41 2.87 -1.93 -0.04
C ILE A 41 2.35 -1.43 -1.40
N ASP A 42 3.06 -1.70 -2.49
CA ASP A 42 2.68 -1.27 -3.83
C ASP A 42 1.34 -1.88 -4.26
N ARG A 43 1.15 -3.19 -4.03
CA ARG A 43 -0.10 -3.89 -4.32
C ARG A 43 -1.28 -3.24 -3.59
N LEU A 44 -1.14 -3.02 -2.29
CA LEU A 44 -2.20 -2.42 -1.46
C LEU A 44 -2.50 -0.99 -1.89
N ALA A 45 -1.48 -0.19 -2.24
CA ALA A 45 -1.64 1.18 -2.69
C ALA A 45 -2.38 1.26 -4.04
N VAL A 46 -1.99 0.43 -5.01
CA VAL A 46 -2.66 0.34 -6.33
C VAL A 46 -4.11 -0.10 -6.17
N ASP A 47 -4.36 -1.14 -5.38
CA ASP A 47 -5.72 -1.62 -5.12
C ASP A 47 -6.58 -0.57 -4.41
N PHE A 48 -5.98 0.22 -3.51
CA PHE A 48 -6.65 1.32 -2.84
C PHE A 48 -7.08 2.42 -3.84
N ILE A 49 -6.15 2.88 -4.69
CA ILE A 49 -6.42 3.91 -5.70
C ILE A 49 -7.48 3.43 -6.69
N ARG A 50 -7.35 2.18 -7.16
CA ARG A 50 -8.30 1.57 -8.10
C ARG A 50 -9.71 1.52 -7.54
N ARG A 51 -9.88 1.06 -6.29
CA ARG A 51 -11.19 1.01 -5.61
C ARG A 51 -11.80 2.42 -5.48
N ARG A 52 -10.99 3.41 -5.14
CA ARG A 52 -11.44 4.81 -5.02
C ARG A 52 -11.89 5.40 -6.36
N TRP A 53 -11.16 5.12 -7.44
CA TRP A 53 -11.59 5.52 -8.79
C TRP A 53 -12.89 4.86 -9.22
N GLN A 54 -13.04 3.55 -9.00
CA GLN A 54 -14.28 2.82 -9.32
C GLN A 54 -15.49 3.43 -8.58
N GLN A 55 -15.35 3.71 -7.27
CA GLN A 55 -16.43 4.34 -6.50
C GLN A 55 -16.77 5.74 -7.01
N THR A 56 -15.78 6.50 -7.48
CA THR A 56 -16.00 7.83 -8.05
C THR A 56 -16.74 7.74 -9.38
N ALA A 57 -16.35 6.82 -10.26
CA ALA A 57 -17.00 6.60 -11.55
C ALA A 57 -18.47 6.15 -11.36
N VAL A 58 -18.74 5.24 -10.42
CA VAL A 58 -20.10 4.79 -10.09
C VAL A 58 -20.97 5.95 -9.59
N LYS A 59 -20.44 6.81 -8.70
CA LYS A 59 -21.15 7.99 -8.22
C LYS A 59 -21.44 9.02 -9.32
N GLN A 60 -20.57 9.13 -10.32
CA GLN A 60 -20.80 10.01 -11.48
C GLN A 60 -21.85 9.45 -12.43
N ALA A 61 -21.89 8.12 -12.63
CA ALA A 61 -22.90 7.45 -13.45
C ALA A 61 -24.31 7.53 -12.83
N GLN A 62 -24.44 7.46 -11.51
CA GLN A 62 -25.72 7.58 -10.80
C GLN A 62 -26.31 9.01 -10.75
N ARG A 63 -25.52 10.02 -11.14
CA ARG A 63 -25.94 11.44 -11.16
C ARG A 63 -26.37 11.92 -12.55
N LYS A 64 -26.24 11.08 -13.57
CA LYS A 64 -26.75 11.30 -14.93
C LYS A 64 -28.05 10.51 -15.11
#